data_AF-A0A8H5HG10-F1
#
_entry.id   AF-A0A8H5HG10-F1
#
_cell.length_a   1.000
_cell.length_b   1.000
_cell.length_c   1.000
_cell.angle_alpha   90.00
_cell.angle_beta   90.00
_cell.angle_gamma   90.00
#
_symmetry.space_group_name_H-M   'P 1'
#
loop_
_entity.id
_entity.type
_entity.pdbx_description
1 polymer ?
#
loop_
_entity_poly.entity_id
_entity_poly.type
_entity_poly.pdbx_seq_one_letter_code
_entity_poly.pdbx_strand_id
1 'polypeptide(L)'
;MRGLSSLPLDDDVVDRILTFLPNYSTLQATILASKAFHNVFKMYPTATIRAVSYNVVGPALPQAISVLRYSLPDSDSDGQTNLSMTPPPRPWEETDPVSPISNEECRALQRNAQVVNTLEDLFSSRHKDRASQTSILHSMESWRFRRAVYRLMLFAKAFPPDEYEDDFDSDEPPDANELLRVRVQRKKLLAKFTNSELREVNSVAIFLIEVAKWAHIADGLHYDGALGSGDLPLARGPTMILEAYQNKYVEDLVGECHDDQMPSMLAEYIFDPLSRIWRERNEKPPPSDTTHWNSILDTIHGGADMCHRCNVVRGFDLWNESNWGYLEGVSTSLNRNAIPQLVKGNFISNVLDGPNFRTRVMNVAYTKLLNEIYQVKTSAYDTWNKQDWLCEACIIEIIRSHLHLWYLERKRENGEQIPEDCWYGYDCRTQTHSMHHAARVNHLCAPTR
;
A
#
# COMPACT_ATOMS: atom_id res chain seq x y z
N MET A 1 -4.34 -56.34 19.09
CA MET A 1 -3.64 -56.24 17.78
C MET A 1 -4.01 -54.91 17.14
N ARG A 2 -3.15 -53.88 17.25
CA ARG A 2 -3.29 -52.64 16.45
C ARG A 2 -3.03 -53.03 15.00
N GLY A 3 -4.03 -52.89 14.12
CA GLY A 3 -3.87 -53.20 12.70
C GLY A 3 -2.78 -52.32 12.09
N LEU A 4 -2.00 -52.88 11.16
CA LEU A 4 -0.90 -52.28 10.40
C LEU A 4 -1.26 -51.01 9.57
N SER A 5 -2.46 -50.47 9.76
CA SER A 5 -3.01 -49.28 9.10
C SER A 5 -3.23 -48.09 10.05
N SER A 6 -2.80 -48.20 11.31
CA SER A 6 -2.86 -47.11 12.29
C SER A 6 -1.51 -46.40 12.41
N LEU A 7 -1.52 -45.07 12.34
CA LEU A 7 -0.36 -44.23 12.65
C LEU A 7 0.10 -44.59 14.08
N PRO A 8 1.39 -44.84 14.36
CA PRO A 8 1.85 -45.25 15.69
C PRO A 8 1.97 -44.06 16.66
N LEU A 9 1.09 -43.06 16.54
CA LEU A 9 1.01 -41.90 17.42
C LEU A 9 -0.31 -41.95 18.18
N ASP A 10 -0.27 -41.50 19.43
CA ASP A 10 -1.48 -41.32 20.22
C ASP A 10 -2.26 -40.10 19.73
N ASP A 11 -3.58 -40.09 19.96
CA ASP A 11 -4.50 -39.09 19.40
C ASP A 11 -4.17 -37.65 19.85
N ASP A 12 -3.60 -37.48 21.05
CA ASP A 12 -3.15 -36.19 21.59
C ASP A 12 -1.94 -35.63 20.84
N VAL A 13 -1.01 -36.49 20.43
CA VAL A 13 0.12 -36.09 19.58
C VAL A 13 -0.38 -35.68 18.20
N VAL A 14 -1.34 -36.43 17.63
CA VAL A 14 -1.95 -36.10 16.33
C VAL A 14 -2.71 -34.77 16.40
N ASP A 15 -3.51 -34.55 17.45
CA ASP A 15 -4.20 -33.27 17.68
C ASP A 15 -3.19 -32.12 17.78
N ARG A 16 -2.11 -32.32 18.56
CA ARG A 16 -1.06 -31.31 18.68
C ARG A 16 -0.43 -30.98 17.33
N ILE A 17 -0.13 -31.98 16.49
CA ILE A 17 0.38 -31.76 15.13
C ILE A 17 -0.61 -30.94 14.29
N LEU A 18 -1.90 -31.30 14.32
CA LEU A 18 -2.94 -30.58 13.58
C LEU A 18 -3.06 -29.10 14.02
N THR A 19 -2.92 -28.82 15.31
CA THR A 19 -2.99 -27.44 15.85
C THR A 19 -1.80 -26.56 15.46
N PHE A 20 -0.67 -27.15 15.03
CA PHE A 20 0.53 -26.43 14.57
C PHE A 20 0.60 -26.24 13.06
N LEU A 21 -0.39 -26.71 12.31
CA LEU A 21 -0.38 -26.53 10.85
C LEU A 21 -0.51 -25.03 10.50
N PRO A 22 0.27 -24.54 9.52
CA PRO A 22 0.42 -23.10 9.29
C PRO A 22 -0.80 -22.45 8.64
N ASN A 23 -1.60 -23.21 7.89
CA ASN A 23 -2.76 -22.69 7.17
C ASN A 23 -3.79 -23.79 6.85
N TYR A 24 -4.96 -23.37 6.38
CA TYR A 24 -6.08 -24.26 6.07
C TYR A 24 -5.78 -25.23 4.92
N SER A 25 -4.97 -24.84 3.93
CA SER A 25 -4.59 -25.71 2.82
C SER A 25 -3.73 -26.88 3.29
N THR A 26 -2.76 -26.62 4.19
CA THR A 26 -1.96 -27.66 4.82
C THR A 26 -2.84 -28.54 5.72
N LEU A 27 -3.75 -27.97 6.52
CA LEU A 27 -4.71 -28.75 7.31
C LEU A 27 -5.52 -29.70 6.42
N GLN A 28 -6.10 -29.19 5.33
CA GLN A 28 -6.89 -29.99 4.39
C GLN A 28 -6.06 -31.11 3.75
N ALA A 29 -4.84 -30.82 3.31
CA ALA A 29 -3.95 -31.83 2.75
C ALA A 29 -3.61 -32.93 3.78
N THR A 30 -3.30 -32.55 5.03
CA THR A 30 -2.96 -33.48 6.11
C THR A 30 -4.12 -34.40 6.48
N ILE A 31 -5.34 -33.87 6.63
CA ILE A 31 -6.52 -34.69 6.97
C ILE A 31 -6.94 -35.61 5.81
N LEU A 32 -6.66 -35.24 4.56
CA LEU A 32 -6.95 -36.09 3.40
C LEU A 32 -5.89 -37.17 3.17
N ALA A 33 -4.66 -36.98 3.67
CA ALA A 33 -3.57 -37.93 3.50
C ALA A 33 -3.71 -39.19 4.37
N SER A 34 -4.42 -39.14 5.50
CA SER A 34 -4.50 -40.27 6.43
C SER A 34 -5.79 -40.29 7.27
N LYS A 35 -6.37 -41.49 7.39
CA LYS A 35 -7.56 -41.73 8.22
C LYS A 35 -7.33 -41.42 9.70
N ALA A 36 -6.10 -41.59 10.21
CA ALA A 36 -5.78 -41.29 11.61
C ALA A 36 -5.92 -39.78 11.88
N PHE A 37 -5.30 -38.95 11.04
CA PHE A 37 -5.44 -37.49 11.12
C PHE A 37 -6.89 -37.04 10.91
N HIS A 38 -7.60 -37.62 9.94
CA HIS A 38 -9.01 -37.32 9.71
C HIS A 38 -9.88 -37.63 10.94
N ASN A 39 -9.67 -38.78 11.58
CA ASN A 39 -10.45 -39.20 12.75
C ASN A 39 -10.23 -38.26 13.94
N VAL A 40 -8.97 -37.88 14.21
CA VAL A 40 -8.65 -36.93 15.29
C VAL A 40 -9.23 -35.55 15.00
N PHE A 41 -9.10 -35.06 13.77
CA PHE A 41 -9.75 -33.81 13.35
C PHE A 41 -11.27 -33.85 13.56
N LYS A 42 -11.93 -34.97 13.22
CA LYS A 42 -13.37 -35.14 13.41
C LYS A 42 -13.78 -35.10 14.89
N MET A 43 -12.90 -35.51 15.81
CA MET A 43 -13.14 -35.43 17.25
C MET A 43 -13.00 -34.00 17.79
N TYR A 44 -12.06 -33.21 17.25
CA TYR A 44 -11.75 -31.86 17.74
C TYR A 44 -11.73 -30.77 16.65
N PRO A 45 -12.78 -30.65 15.80
CA PRO A 45 -12.72 -29.78 14.63
C PRO A 45 -12.63 -28.29 15.01
N THR A 46 -13.41 -27.87 16.02
CA THR A 46 -13.43 -26.46 16.45
C THR A 46 -12.09 -26.01 17.03
N ALA A 47 -11.48 -26.83 17.91
CA ALA A 47 -10.18 -26.51 18.50
C ALA A 47 -9.08 -26.48 17.45
N THR A 48 -9.05 -27.46 16.54
CA THR A 48 -8.08 -27.51 15.44
C THR A 48 -8.23 -26.30 14.51
N ILE A 49 -9.45 -26.00 14.03
CA ILE A 49 -9.69 -24.87 13.12
C ILE A 49 -9.30 -23.56 13.79
N ARG A 50 -9.63 -23.37 15.07
CA ARG A 50 -9.28 -22.16 15.80
C ARG A 50 -7.77 -22.00 15.97
N ALA A 51 -7.06 -23.08 16.28
CA ALA A 51 -5.59 -23.07 16.37
C ALA A 51 -4.95 -22.74 15.02
N VAL A 52 -5.41 -23.35 13.92
CA VAL A 52 -4.93 -23.01 12.57
C VAL A 52 -5.27 -21.57 12.19
N SER A 53 -6.44 -21.07 12.59
CA SER A 53 -6.82 -19.66 12.38
C SER A 53 -5.88 -18.71 13.15
N TYR A 54 -5.47 -19.08 14.37
CA TYR A 54 -4.47 -18.36 15.14
C TYR A 54 -3.09 -18.40 14.45
N ASN A 55 -2.70 -19.51 13.83
CA ASN A 55 -1.43 -19.58 13.09
C ASN A 55 -1.44 -18.70 11.83
N VAL A 56 -2.60 -18.54 11.18
CA VAL A 56 -2.77 -17.69 9.99
C VAL A 56 -2.74 -16.21 10.33
N VAL A 57 -3.46 -15.80 11.38
CA VAL A 57 -3.68 -14.38 11.72
C VAL A 57 -2.74 -13.88 12.80
N GLY A 58 -2.28 -14.76 13.68
CA GLY A 58 -1.55 -14.44 14.90
C GLY A 58 -2.47 -14.05 16.06
N PRO A 59 -1.93 -13.36 17.08
CA PRO A 59 -2.69 -12.96 18.27
C PRO A 59 -3.81 -11.93 18.02
N ALA A 60 -3.93 -11.42 16.79
CA ALA A 60 -5.02 -10.53 16.36
C ALA A 60 -6.27 -11.28 15.85
N LEU A 61 -6.34 -12.61 16.06
CA LEU A 61 -7.50 -13.43 15.67
C LEU A 61 -8.85 -12.89 16.17
N PRO A 62 -9.00 -12.39 17.43
CA PRO A 62 -10.28 -11.87 17.88
C PRO A 62 -10.77 -10.71 17.01
N GLN A 63 -9.89 -9.77 16.66
CA GLN A 63 -10.22 -8.62 15.82
C GLN A 63 -10.54 -9.07 14.39
N ALA A 64 -9.78 -10.02 13.83
CA ALA A 64 -10.03 -10.56 12.49
C ALA A 64 -11.41 -11.24 12.39
N ILE A 65 -11.80 -12.03 13.40
CA ILE A 65 -13.13 -12.65 13.46
C ILE A 65 -14.21 -11.58 13.59
N SER A 66 -13.99 -10.52 14.37
CA SER A 66 -14.93 -9.39 14.48
C SER A 66 -15.19 -8.75 13.11
N VAL A 67 -14.17 -8.56 12.25
CA VAL A 67 -14.36 -8.04 10.89
C VAL A 67 -15.34 -8.89 10.08
N LEU A 68 -15.22 -10.21 10.18
CA LEU A 68 -16.03 -11.14 9.40
C LEU A 68 -17.47 -11.21 9.90
N ARG A 69 -17.64 -11.28 11.22
CA ARG A 69 -18.94 -11.44 11.88
C ARG A 69 -19.71 -10.15 12.05
N TYR A 70 -19.09 -9.01 11.74
CA TYR A 70 -19.80 -7.76 11.65
C TYR A 70 -20.74 -7.78 10.45
N SER A 71 -22.03 -7.69 10.73
CA SER A 71 -23.07 -7.43 9.74
C SER A 71 -23.60 -6.03 9.99
N LEU A 72 -23.77 -5.27 8.93
CA LEU A 72 -24.58 -4.05 9.00
C LEU A 72 -26.00 -4.45 9.45
N PRO A 73 -26.68 -3.63 10.27
CA PRO A 73 -28.09 -3.86 10.55
C PRO A 73 -28.82 -3.99 9.22
N ASP A 74 -29.58 -5.07 9.02
CA ASP A 74 -30.30 -5.31 7.77
C ASP A 74 -31.05 -4.03 7.37
N SER A 75 -30.72 -3.48 6.20
CA SER A 75 -31.59 -2.52 5.52
C SER A 75 -32.81 -3.32 5.12
N ASP A 76 -33.94 -3.11 5.80
CA ASP A 76 -35.19 -3.77 5.44
C ASP A 76 -35.42 -3.70 3.92
N SER A 77 -35.80 -4.84 3.34
CA SER A 77 -35.84 -5.14 1.90
C SER A 77 -36.74 -4.26 1.02
N ASP A 78 -37.30 -3.18 1.56
CA ASP A 78 -38.24 -2.29 0.89
C ASP A 78 -37.58 -1.05 0.25
N GLY A 79 -36.25 -1.06 0.08
CA GLY A 79 -35.54 -0.10 -0.79
C GLY A 79 -35.57 1.36 -0.33
N GLN A 80 -36.05 1.63 0.89
CA GLN A 80 -35.93 2.92 1.56
C GLN A 80 -35.39 2.68 2.96
N THR A 81 -34.06 2.58 3.06
CA THR A 81 -33.39 2.61 4.35
C THR A 81 -33.55 4.02 4.92
N ASN A 82 -34.58 4.23 5.73
CA ASN A 82 -34.68 5.43 6.57
C ASN A 82 -33.51 5.37 7.57
N LEU A 83 -32.38 5.97 7.19
CA LEU A 83 -31.16 6.05 8.01
C LEU A 83 -31.50 6.53 9.42
N SER A 84 -32.52 7.40 9.58
CA SER A 84 -33.07 7.87 10.86
C SER A 84 -33.32 6.78 11.91
N MET A 85 -33.55 5.52 11.52
CA MET A 85 -33.87 4.42 12.44
C MET A 85 -32.85 3.27 12.50
N THR A 86 -31.70 3.35 11.79
CA THR A 86 -30.69 2.29 11.91
C THR A 86 -30.16 2.23 13.35
N PRO A 87 -30.30 1.08 14.05
CA PRO A 87 -29.80 0.95 15.41
C PRO A 87 -28.27 1.13 15.40
N PRO A 88 -27.70 1.69 16.48
CA PRO A 88 -26.26 1.91 16.56
C PRO A 88 -25.51 0.59 16.30
N PRO A 89 -24.30 0.63 15.70
CA PRO A 89 -23.49 -0.55 15.47
C PRO A 89 -23.46 -1.41 16.74
N ARG A 90 -23.68 -2.73 16.59
CA ARG A 90 -23.71 -3.66 17.72
C ARG A 90 -22.50 -3.42 18.63
N PRO A 91 -22.64 -3.54 19.95
CA PRO A 91 -21.54 -3.32 20.86
C PRO A 91 -20.34 -4.18 20.47
N TRP A 92 -19.31 -3.53 19.95
CA TRP A 92 -17.96 -4.09 19.82
C TRP A 92 -17.53 -4.73 21.14
N GLU A 93 -17.41 -6.05 21.15
CA GLU A 93 -16.75 -6.84 22.17
C GLU A 93 -15.61 -7.58 21.49
N GLU A 94 -14.38 -7.22 21.87
CA GLU A 94 -13.14 -7.82 21.35
C GLU A 94 -12.85 -9.17 22.03
N THR A 95 -13.89 -9.85 22.48
CA THR A 95 -13.81 -11.18 23.08
C THR A 95 -13.82 -12.21 21.98
N ASP A 96 -12.86 -13.12 21.99
CA ASP A 96 -12.79 -14.22 21.04
C ASP A 96 -14.03 -15.12 21.18
N PRO A 97 -15.02 -15.04 20.27
CA PRO A 97 -16.28 -15.74 20.43
C PRO A 97 -16.05 -17.25 20.36
N VAL A 98 -16.54 -18.02 21.33
CA VAL A 98 -16.36 -19.48 21.40
C VAL A 98 -17.08 -20.23 20.27
N SER A 99 -17.92 -19.52 19.50
CA SER A 99 -18.65 -20.13 18.39
C SER A 99 -17.71 -20.65 17.29
N PRO A 100 -18.03 -21.81 16.67
CA PRO A 100 -17.22 -22.41 15.63
C PRO A 100 -16.95 -21.46 14.46
N ILE A 101 -15.74 -21.54 13.89
CA ILE A 101 -15.36 -20.79 12.70
C ILE A 101 -15.81 -21.59 11.47
N SER A 102 -16.66 -21.01 10.63
CA SER A 102 -17.19 -21.67 9.43
C SER A 102 -16.12 -21.80 8.34
N ASN A 103 -16.34 -22.69 7.36
CA ASN A 103 -15.42 -22.81 6.21
C ASN A 103 -15.34 -21.54 5.37
N GLU A 104 -16.42 -20.77 5.29
CA GLU A 104 -16.45 -19.48 4.61
C GLU A 104 -15.63 -18.44 5.38
N GLU A 105 -15.77 -18.42 6.72
CA GLU A 105 -14.96 -17.58 7.59
C GLU A 105 -13.48 -17.93 7.46
N CYS A 106 -13.10 -19.21 7.40
CA CYS A 106 -11.70 -19.62 7.17
C CYS A 106 -11.14 -19.06 5.86
N ARG A 107 -11.90 -19.10 4.76
CA ARG A 107 -11.46 -18.52 3.47
C ARG A 107 -11.33 -17.01 3.55
N ALA A 108 -12.28 -16.35 4.21
CA ALA A 108 -12.25 -14.90 4.39
C ALA A 108 -11.10 -14.45 5.32
N LEU A 109 -10.82 -15.20 6.39
CA LEU A 109 -9.65 -15.00 7.26
C LEU A 109 -8.35 -15.12 6.47
N GLN A 110 -8.21 -16.15 5.64
CA GLN A 110 -7.03 -16.34 4.81
C GLN A 110 -6.80 -15.17 3.86
N ARG A 111 -7.86 -14.65 3.22
CA ARG A 111 -7.79 -13.47 2.34
C ARG A 111 -7.39 -12.22 3.13
N ASN A 112 -8.07 -11.93 4.24
CA ASN A 112 -7.74 -10.75 5.04
C ASN A 112 -6.32 -10.85 5.62
N ALA A 113 -5.88 -12.02 6.06
CA ALA A 113 -4.51 -12.23 6.54
C ALA A 113 -3.47 -11.98 5.45
N GLN A 114 -3.73 -12.34 4.19
CA GLN A 114 -2.85 -12.00 3.07
C GLN A 114 -2.73 -10.49 2.86
N VAL A 115 -3.85 -9.75 2.95
CA VAL A 115 -3.84 -8.28 2.88
C VAL A 115 -3.00 -7.70 4.02
N VAL A 116 -3.26 -8.12 5.26
CA VAL A 116 -2.54 -7.62 6.44
C VAL A 116 -1.05 -7.97 6.38
N ASN A 117 -0.69 -9.19 5.98
CA ASN A 117 0.72 -9.60 5.82
C ASN A 117 1.44 -8.71 4.80
N THR A 118 0.82 -8.47 3.64
CA THR A 118 1.43 -7.62 2.60
C THR A 118 1.59 -6.17 3.05
N LEU A 119 0.59 -5.64 3.76
CA LEU A 119 0.67 -4.30 4.35
C LEU A 119 1.75 -4.23 5.45
N GLU A 120 1.94 -5.30 6.23
CA GLU A 120 2.99 -5.38 7.25
C GLU A 120 4.39 -5.43 6.63
N ASP A 121 4.57 -6.21 5.56
CA ASP A 121 5.81 -6.25 4.79
C ASP A 121 6.16 -4.85 4.27
N LEU A 122 5.16 -4.14 3.71
CA LEU A 122 5.32 -2.78 3.22
C LEU A 122 5.63 -1.79 4.34
N PHE A 123 4.89 -1.84 5.45
CA PHE A 123 5.12 -0.99 6.62
C PHE A 123 6.51 -1.20 7.22
N SER A 124 6.91 -2.46 7.38
CA SER A 124 8.24 -2.81 7.88
C SER A 124 9.33 -2.29 6.94
N SER A 125 9.17 -2.45 5.63
CA SER A 125 10.12 -1.95 4.64
C SER A 125 10.23 -0.41 4.68
N ARG A 126 9.11 0.30 4.87
CA ARG A 126 9.08 1.76 4.83
C ARG A 126 9.45 2.45 6.13
N HIS A 127 9.19 1.84 7.28
CA HIS A 127 9.33 2.51 8.57
C HIS A 127 10.18 1.78 9.61
N LYS A 128 10.52 0.50 9.38
CA LYS A 128 11.37 -0.28 10.30
C LYS A 128 12.76 -0.56 9.72
N ASP A 129 12.83 -1.14 8.53
CA ASP A 129 14.07 -1.47 7.84
C ASP A 129 13.86 -1.58 6.33
N ARG A 130 14.40 -0.60 5.60
CA ARG A 130 14.30 -0.54 4.13
C ARG A 130 15.15 -1.57 3.39
N ALA A 131 16.05 -2.29 4.07
CA ALA A 131 16.84 -3.34 3.45
C ALA A 131 16.03 -4.63 3.25
N SER A 132 14.95 -4.83 4.01
CA SER A 132 14.10 -6.02 3.93
C SER A 132 12.83 -5.75 3.10
N GLN A 133 12.45 -6.73 2.28
CA GLN A 133 11.18 -6.75 1.55
C GLN A 133 10.08 -7.51 2.29
N THR A 134 10.45 -8.25 3.33
CA THR A 134 9.52 -8.95 4.22
C THR A 134 9.56 -8.32 5.61
N SER A 135 8.47 -8.46 6.36
CA SER A 135 8.35 -7.94 7.71
C SER A 135 9.48 -8.47 8.60
N ILE A 136 10.14 -7.54 9.28
CA ILE A 136 11.05 -7.83 10.38
C ILE A 136 10.50 -7.29 11.71
N LEU A 137 9.19 -6.97 11.75
CA LEU A 137 8.52 -6.61 12.98
C LEU A 137 8.64 -7.79 13.96
N HIS A 138 9.02 -7.53 15.21
CA HIS A 138 8.98 -8.59 16.21
C HIS A 138 7.53 -8.88 16.63
N SER A 139 7.30 -9.97 17.37
CA SER A 139 5.95 -10.46 17.66
C SER A 139 4.99 -9.41 18.26
N MET A 140 5.48 -8.57 19.18
CA MET A 140 4.68 -7.49 19.76
C MET A 140 4.37 -6.34 18.78
N GLU A 141 5.33 -5.88 17.98
CA GLU A 141 5.12 -4.89 16.91
C GLU A 141 4.12 -5.40 15.86
N SER A 142 4.33 -6.64 15.39
CA SER A 142 3.45 -7.31 14.43
C SER A 142 2.03 -7.41 14.98
N TRP A 143 1.87 -7.79 16.26
CA TRP A 143 0.56 -7.82 16.90
C TRP A 143 -0.10 -6.43 16.95
N ARG A 144 0.60 -5.38 17.39
CA ARG A 144 0.06 -4.00 17.42
C ARG A 144 -0.39 -3.55 16.02
N PHE A 145 0.47 -3.76 15.01
CA PHE A 145 0.17 -3.43 13.62
C PHE A 145 -1.05 -4.18 13.10
N ARG A 146 -1.05 -5.51 13.15
CA ARG A 146 -2.16 -6.36 12.67
C ARG A 146 -3.48 -6.00 13.35
N ARG A 147 -3.44 -5.84 14.68
CA ARG A 147 -4.61 -5.45 15.47
C ARG A 147 -5.19 -4.11 15.00
N ALA A 148 -4.36 -3.11 14.76
CA ALA A 148 -4.77 -1.82 14.25
C ALA A 148 -5.34 -1.92 12.82
N VAL A 149 -4.72 -2.70 11.92
CA VAL A 149 -5.25 -2.93 10.56
C VAL A 149 -6.64 -3.58 10.60
N TYR A 150 -6.84 -4.64 11.39
CA TYR A 150 -8.17 -5.29 11.50
C TYR A 150 -9.22 -4.35 12.10
N ARG A 151 -8.85 -3.47 13.03
CA ARG A 151 -9.75 -2.43 13.54
C ARG A 151 -10.13 -1.42 12.47
N LEU A 152 -9.20 -1.03 11.60
CA LEU A 152 -9.48 -0.17 10.45
C LEU A 152 -10.34 -0.86 9.40
N MET A 153 -10.11 -2.15 9.11
CA MET A 153 -10.99 -2.94 8.24
C MET A 153 -12.42 -2.97 8.76
N LEU A 154 -12.60 -3.16 10.07
CA LEU A 154 -13.94 -3.14 10.67
C LEU A 154 -14.52 -1.72 10.73
N PHE A 155 -13.71 -0.69 10.97
CA PHE A 155 -14.17 0.70 10.92
C PHE A 155 -14.71 1.05 9.52
N ALA A 156 -13.96 0.72 8.47
CA ALA A 156 -14.39 0.88 7.07
C ALA A 156 -15.70 0.13 6.78
N LYS A 157 -15.80 -1.13 7.23
CA LYS A 157 -17.01 -1.96 7.09
C LYS A 157 -18.22 -1.40 7.86
N ALA A 158 -17.99 -0.71 8.97
CA ALA A 158 -19.03 -0.15 9.82
C ALA A 158 -19.54 1.21 9.34
N PHE A 159 -18.75 1.93 8.53
CA PHE A 159 -19.09 3.23 7.99
C PHE A 159 -18.65 3.32 6.51
N PRO A 160 -19.22 2.50 5.62
CA PRO A 160 -18.82 2.42 4.22
C PRO A 160 -19.13 3.74 3.48
N PRO A 161 -18.35 4.08 2.43
CA PRO A 161 -18.60 5.28 1.64
C PRO A 161 -19.87 5.17 0.78
N ASP A 162 -20.26 3.97 0.35
CA ASP A 162 -21.42 3.70 -0.52
C ASP A 162 -22.75 4.16 0.09
N GLU A 163 -22.84 4.25 1.42
CA GLU A 163 -24.01 4.80 2.12
C GLU A 163 -24.23 6.30 1.86
N TYR A 164 -23.23 6.98 1.29
CA TYR A 164 -23.26 8.40 0.97
C TYR A 164 -23.12 8.64 -0.54
N GLU A 165 -23.27 7.60 -1.37
CA GLU A 165 -23.09 7.74 -2.82
C GLU A 165 -24.17 8.63 -3.48
N ASP A 166 -25.39 8.60 -2.98
CA ASP A 166 -26.48 9.46 -3.47
C ASP A 166 -26.27 10.95 -3.10
N ASP A 167 -25.41 11.25 -2.12
CA ASP A 167 -25.10 12.62 -1.69
C ASP A 167 -24.04 13.29 -2.59
N PHE A 168 -23.31 12.56 -3.44
CA PHE A 168 -22.28 13.18 -4.31
C PHE A 168 -22.90 14.04 -5.42
N ASP A 169 -24.12 13.74 -5.88
CA ASP A 169 -24.79 14.46 -6.97
C ASP A 169 -25.77 15.55 -6.48
N SER A 170 -25.96 15.67 -5.17
CA SER A 170 -26.90 16.63 -4.58
C SER A 170 -26.24 17.99 -4.34
N ASP A 171 -26.80 19.04 -4.92
CA ASP A 171 -26.44 20.44 -4.60
C ASP A 171 -26.86 20.85 -3.17
N GLU A 172 -27.69 20.06 -2.49
CA GLU A 172 -28.12 20.34 -1.12
C GLU A 172 -27.07 19.83 -0.12
N PRO A 173 -26.62 20.67 0.83
CA PRO A 173 -25.70 20.22 1.85
C PRO A 173 -26.34 19.10 2.69
N PRO A 174 -25.56 18.09 3.09
CA PRO A 174 -26.10 16.98 3.88
C PRO A 174 -26.71 17.49 5.18
N ASP A 175 -27.76 16.82 5.65
CA ASP A 175 -28.42 17.15 6.90
C ASP A 175 -27.39 17.18 8.04
N ALA A 176 -27.21 18.36 8.64
CA ALA A 176 -26.27 18.58 9.73
C ALA A 176 -26.52 17.64 10.92
N ASN A 177 -27.77 17.20 11.13
CA ASN A 177 -28.10 16.23 12.16
C ASN A 177 -27.58 14.83 11.83
N GLU A 178 -27.68 14.40 10.57
CA GLU A 178 -27.16 13.10 10.13
C GLU A 178 -25.64 13.06 10.18
N LEU A 179 -24.98 14.12 9.71
CA LEU A 179 -23.52 14.27 9.83
C LEU A 179 -23.07 14.18 11.29
N LEU A 180 -23.75 14.89 12.19
CA LEU A 180 -23.45 14.83 13.62
C LEU A 180 -23.67 13.42 14.18
N ARG A 181 -24.72 12.72 13.76
CA ARG A 181 -25.05 11.36 14.19
C ARG A 181 -23.98 10.37 13.78
N VAL A 182 -23.56 10.37 12.52
CA VAL A 182 -22.49 9.50 12.01
C VAL A 182 -21.17 9.77 12.74
N ARG A 183 -20.79 11.04 12.94
CA ARG A 183 -19.58 11.40 13.71
C ARG A 183 -19.64 10.91 15.16
N VAL A 184 -20.81 11.01 15.81
CA VAL A 184 -21.03 10.47 17.16
C VAL A 184 -20.90 8.94 17.18
N GLN A 185 -21.42 8.24 16.18
CA GLN A 185 -21.29 6.77 16.09
C GLN A 185 -19.84 6.32 15.86
N ARG A 186 -19.12 6.95 14.93
CA ARG A 186 -17.68 6.71 14.69
C ARG A 186 -16.87 6.90 15.97
N LYS A 187 -17.09 8.01 16.67
CA LYS A 187 -16.47 8.30 17.97
C LYS A 187 -16.84 7.24 19.01
N LYS A 188 -18.11 6.85 19.12
CA LYS A 188 -18.57 5.84 20.08
C LYS A 188 -17.89 4.48 19.87
N LEU A 189 -17.62 4.11 18.61
CA LEU A 189 -16.88 2.89 18.29
C LEU A 189 -15.42 2.98 18.77
N LEU A 190 -14.71 4.06 18.41
CA LEU A 190 -13.30 4.25 18.79
C LEU A 190 -13.10 4.50 20.30
N ALA A 191 -14.06 5.13 20.98
CA ALA A 191 -13.96 5.47 22.40
C ALA A 191 -13.87 4.24 23.32
N LYS A 192 -14.02 3.02 22.79
CA LYS A 192 -13.83 1.76 23.51
C LYS A 192 -12.37 1.35 23.64
N PHE A 193 -11.49 1.85 22.77
CA PHE A 193 -10.09 1.50 22.77
C PHE A 193 -9.30 2.32 23.79
N THR A 194 -8.23 1.76 24.34
CA THR A 194 -7.28 2.46 25.21
C THR A 194 -6.49 3.53 24.45
N ASN A 195 -5.81 4.44 25.16
CA ASN A 195 -5.01 5.49 24.51
C ASN A 195 -3.87 4.91 23.65
N SER A 196 -3.22 3.83 24.09
CA SER A 196 -2.19 3.13 23.30
C SER A 196 -2.77 2.62 21.98
N GLU A 197 -3.91 1.95 22.05
CA GLU A 197 -4.57 1.37 20.89
C GLU A 197 -5.06 2.42 19.90
N LEU A 198 -5.52 3.58 20.38
CA LEU A 198 -5.89 4.70 19.51
C LEU A 198 -4.66 5.31 18.80
N ARG A 199 -3.49 5.32 19.46
CA ARG A 199 -2.24 5.74 18.81
C ARG A 199 -1.82 4.74 17.74
N GLU A 200 -1.94 3.44 18.01
CA GLU A 200 -1.69 2.37 17.03
C GLU A 200 -2.60 2.52 15.80
N VAL A 201 -3.91 2.71 16.00
CA VAL A 201 -4.89 2.93 14.92
C VAL A 201 -4.56 4.19 14.12
N ASN A 202 -4.23 5.30 14.80
CA ASN A 202 -3.83 6.53 14.13
C ASN A 202 -2.62 6.34 13.23
N SER A 203 -1.57 5.69 13.74
CA SER A 203 -0.33 5.45 12.98
C SER A 203 -0.60 4.58 11.76
N VAL A 204 -1.34 3.47 11.91
CA VAL A 204 -1.68 2.63 10.75
C VAL A 204 -2.58 3.37 9.75
N ALA A 205 -3.49 4.24 10.19
CA ALA A 205 -4.29 5.07 9.29
C ALA A 205 -3.41 6.03 8.47
N ILE A 206 -2.43 6.70 9.09
CA ILE A 206 -1.46 7.55 8.38
C ILE A 206 -0.69 6.71 7.34
N PHE A 207 -0.20 5.53 7.72
CA PHE A 207 0.49 4.62 6.81
C PHE A 207 -0.39 4.24 5.61
N LEU A 208 -1.66 3.89 5.82
CA LEU A 208 -2.57 3.56 4.73
C LEU A 208 -2.82 4.75 3.78
N ILE A 209 -2.86 5.97 4.30
CA ILE A 209 -2.93 7.19 3.48
C ILE A 209 -1.65 7.35 2.65
N GLU A 210 -0.48 7.09 3.22
CA GLU A 210 0.79 7.11 2.47
C GLU A 210 0.79 6.09 1.32
N VAL A 211 0.26 4.89 1.55
CA VAL A 211 0.13 3.85 0.50
C VAL A 211 -0.85 4.27 -0.59
N ALA A 212 -1.99 4.87 -0.24
CA ALA A 212 -2.96 5.38 -1.20
C ALA A 212 -2.38 6.54 -2.05
N LYS A 213 -1.68 7.48 -1.40
CA LYS A 213 -0.97 8.58 -2.08
C LYS A 213 0.10 8.06 -3.02
N TRP A 214 0.84 7.02 -2.59
CA TRP A 214 1.82 6.36 -3.44
C TRP A 214 1.17 5.78 -4.69
N ALA A 215 0.06 5.05 -4.54
CA ALA A 215 -0.65 4.43 -5.67
C ALA A 215 -1.10 5.47 -6.69
N HIS A 216 -1.57 6.63 -6.21
CA HIS A 216 -1.99 7.74 -7.05
C HIS A 216 -0.85 8.37 -7.85
N ILE A 217 0.28 8.64 -7.18
CA ILE A 217 1.46 9.17 -7.87
C ILE A 217 1.95 8.16 -8.93
N ALA A 218 1.89 6.86 -8.62
CA ALA A 218 2.32 5.79 -9.52
C ALA A 218 1.40 5.59 -10.74
N ASP A 219 0.09 5.80 -10.58
CA ASP A 219 -0.90 5.79 -11.67
C ASP A 219 -0.64 6.94 -12.67
N GLY A 220 -0.15 8.08 -12.17
CA GLY A 220 0.31 9.20 -12.99
C GLY A 220 -0.80 10.10 -13.53
N LEU A 221 -2.05 9.86 -13.14
CA LEU A 221 -3.17 10.78 -13.40
C LEU A 221 -3.00 12.06 -12.55
N HIS A 222 -3.31 13.21 -13.13
CA HIS A 222 -3.09 14.53 -12.51
C HIS A 222 -4.31 15.02 -11.69
N TYR A 223 -4.98 14.12 -10.97
CA TYR A 223 -6.11 14.49 -10.09
C TYR A 223 -5.60 14.86 -8.70
N ASP A 224 -5.23 16.13 -8.52
CA ASP A 224 -4.55 16.62 -7.30
C ASP A 224 -5.52 16.81 -6.10
N GLY A 225 -6.84 16.78 -6.31
CA GLY A 225 -7.83 17.17 -5.29
C GLY A 225 -8.34 16.02 -4.40
N ALA A 226 -8.84 14.94 -4.98
CA ALA A 226 -9.65 13.96 -4.25
C ALA A 226 -8.90 13.10 -3.21
N LEU A 227 -7.59 12.93 -3.34
CA LEU A 227 -6.77 12.11 -2.42
C LEU A 227 -6.00 12.91 -1.37
N GLY A 228 -6.11 14.24 -1.37
CA GLY A 228 -5.34 15.12 -0.49
C GLY A 228 -5.49 14.81 1.00
N SER A 229 -6.72 14.53 1.45
CA SER A 229 -7.05 14.22 2.85
C SER A 229 -6.76 12.77 3.25
N GLY A 230 -6.86 11.83 2.31
CA GLY A 230 -6.78 10.39 2.59
C GLY A 230 -8.02 9.79 3.27
N ASP A 231 -9.07 10.58 3.49
CA ASP A 231 -10.29 10.14 4.16
C ASP A 231 -11.07 9.10 3.37
N LEU A 232 -11.26 9.33 2.06
CA LEU A 232 -11.98 8.42 1.18
C LEU A 232 -11.27 7.06 1.03
N PRO A 233 -9.94 6.99 0.80
CA PRO A 233 -9.21 5.72 0.86
C PRO A 233 -9.41 4.96 2.17
N LEU A 234 -9.37 5.65 3.31
CA LEU A 234 -9.59 5.01 4.61
C LEU A 234 -11.02 4.46 4.77
N ALA A 235 -12.02 5.14 4.20
CA ALA A 235 -13.40 4.67 4.17
C ALA A 235 -13.57 3.42 3.30
N ARG A 236 -12.90 3.37 2.13
CA ARG A 236 -12.84 2.18 1.25
C ARG A 236 -12.09 1.02 1.91
N GLY A 237 -11.12 1.33 2.76
CA GLY A 237 -10.48 0.39 3.68
C GLY A 237 -9.21 -0.29 3.14
N PRO A 238 -8.52 -1.07 4.00
CA PRO A 238 -7.16 -1.55 3.71
C PRO A 238 -7.02 -2.46 2.49
N THR A 239 -8.05 -3.24 2.16
CA THR A 239 -8.04 -4.15 0.99
C THR A 239 -7.97 -3.36 -0.31
N MET A 240 -8.86 -2.38 -0.48
CA MET A 240 -8.90 -1.52 -1.68
C MET A 240 -7.61 -0.71 -1.83
N ILE A 241 -7.06 -0.20 -0.72
CA ILE A 241 -5.79 0.54 -0.71
C ILE A 241 -4.64 -0.35 -1.22
N LEU A 242 -4.58 -1.60 -0.76
CA LEU A 242 -3.55 -2.54 -1.20
C LEU A 242 -3.71 -2.91 -2.68
N GLU A 243 -4.95 -3.15 -3.14
CA GLU A 243 -5.22 -3.45 -4.55
C GLU A 243 -4.80 -2.30 -5.46
N ALA A 244 -5.11 -1.05 -5.08
CA ALA A 244 -4.67 0.13 -5.81
C ALA A 244 -3.15 0.26 -5.85
N TYR A 245 -2.47 -0.01 -4.73
CA TYR A 245 -1.00 -0.04 -4.68
C TYR A 245 -0.40 -1.10 -5.62
N GLN A 246 -0.96 -2.32 -5.63
CA GLN A 246 -0.47 -3.43 -6.44
C GLN A 246 -0.71 -3.20 -7.93
N ASN A 247 -1.89 -2.68 -8.29
CA ASN A 247 -2.30 -2.46 -9.67
C ASN A 247 -1.84 -1.11 -10.22
N LYS A 248 -1.39 -0.19 -9.35
CA LYS A 248 -1.04 1.20 -9.69
C LYS A 248 -2.21 1.90 -10.38
N TYR A 249 -3.40 1.72 -9.80
CA TYR A 249 -4.66 2.17 -10.36
C TYR A 249 -5.57 2.61 -9.21
N VAL A 250 -6.01 3.87 -9.21
CA VAL A 250 -6.72 4.46 -8.07
C VAL A 250 -8.18 4.80 -8.35
N GLU A 251 -8.70 4.49 -9.53
CA GLU A 251 -10.09 4.81 -9.88
C GLU A 251 -11.08 4.21 -8.86
N ASP A 252 -10.87 2.97 -8.44
CA ASP A 252 -11.71 2.31 -7.43
C ASP A 252 -11.57 2.91 -6.01
N LEU A 253 -10.47 3.64 -5.74
CA LEU A 253 -10.27 4.34 -4.46
C LEU A 253 -10.94 5.70 -4.45
N VAL A 254 -10.94 6.40 -5.59
CA VAL A 254 -11.45 7.77 -5.72
C VAL A 254 -12.94 7.76 -6.10
N GLY A 255 -13.40 6.73 -6.80
CA GLY A 255 -14.73 6.71 -7.40
C GLY A 255 -14.94 7.88 -8.36
N GLU A 256 -16.19 8.26 -8.56
CA GLU A 256 -16.58 9.44 -9.37
C GLU A 256 -16.42 10.77 -8.61
N CYS A 257 -15.75 10.77 -7.45
CA CYS A 257 -15.58 11.96 -6.63
C CYS A 257 -14.73 13.01 -7.36
N HIS A 258 -15.37 14.04 -7.91
CA HIS A 258 -14.69 15.19 -8.48
C HIS A 258 -13.95 15.99 -7.41
N ASP A 259 -12.81 16.58 -7.79
CA ASP A 259 -11.80 17.20 -6.91
C ASP A 259 -12.33 18.26 -5.91
N ASP A 260 -13.53 18.81 -6.14
CA ASP A 260 -14.11 19.90 -5.34
C ASP A 260 -15.20 19.47 -4.34
N GLN A 261 -15.59 18.19 -4.31
CA GLN A 261 -16.77 17.73 -3.56
C GLN A 261 -16.51 16.46 -2.74
N MET A 262 -15.49 16.47 -1.87
CA MET A 262 -15.43 15.41 -0.85
C MET A 262 -16.66 15.53 0.07
N PRO A 263 -17.48 14.46 0.21
CA PRO A 263 -18.66 14.53 1.05
C PRO A 263 -18.27 14.92 2.45
N SER A 264 -18.97 15.88 3.03
CA SER A 264 -18.71 16.30 4.41
C SER A 264 -18.86 15.14 5.42
N MET A 265 -19.61 14.10 5.04
CA MET A 265 -19.74 12.82 5.75
C MET A 265 -18.42 12.05 5.85
N LEU A 266 -17.54 12.16 4.85
CA LEU A 266 -16.23 11.49 4.83
C LEU A 266 -15.11 12.40 5.34
N ALA A 267 -15.28 13.72 5.31
CA ALA A 267 -14.28 14.65 5.83
C ALA A 267 -13.87 14.34 7.29
N GLU A 268 -12.55 14.23 7.50
CA GLU A 268 -11.91 13.83 8.76
C GLU A 268 -12.41 12.45 9.27
N TYR A 269 -12.57 11.50 8.35
CA TYR A 269 -13.25 10.22 8.53
C TYR A 269 -12.92 9.53 9.85
N ILE A 270 -11.62 9.34 10.12
CA ILE A 270 -11.12 8.77 11.37
C ILE A 270 -10.49 9.82 12.30
N PHE A 271 -10.01 10.94 11.77
CA PHE A 271 -9.24 11.90 12.56
C PHE A 271 -10.11 12.86 13.41
N ASP A 272 -11.33 13.22 12.99
CA ASP A 272 -12.28 13.95 13.84
C ASP A 272 -12.65 13.16 15.11
N PRO A 273 -13.12 11.90 15.01
CA PRO A 273 -13.49 11.16 16.21
C PRO A 273 -12.28 10.89 17.12
N LEU A 274 -11.09 10.63 16.58
CA LEU A 274 -9.85 10.50 17.36
C LEU A 274 -9.52 11.80 18.11
N SER A 275 -9.56 12.94 17.42
CA SER A 275 -9.25 14.25 18.00
C SER A 275 -10.19 14.61 19.15
N ARG A 276 -11.49 14.29 19.01
CA ARG A 276 -12.48 14.47 20.08
C ARG A 276 -12.20 13.58 21.29
N ILE A 277 -11.85 12.31 21.06
CA ILE A 277 -11.53 11.38 22.15
C ILE A 277 -10.29 11.84 22.92
N TRP A 278 -9.22 12.28 22.24
CA TRP A 278 -8.04 12.79 22.93
C TRP A 278 -8.35 14.01 23.79
N ARG A 279 -9.14 14.96 23.26
CA ARG A 279 -9.59 16.13 24.01
C ARG A 279 -10.37 15.74 25.27
N GLU A 280 -11.31 14.82 25.15
CA GLU A 280 -12.12 14.36 26.28
C GLU A 280 -11.32 13.59 27.32
N ARG A 281 -10.29 12.87 26.90
CA ARG A 281 -9.38 12.14 27.78
C ARG A 281 -8.22 13.00 28.31
N ASN A 282 -8.16 14.30 27.96
CA ASN A 282 -7.05 15.21 28.25
C ASN A 282 -5.68 14.67 27.76
N GLU A 283 -5.69 13.96 26.63
CA GLU A 283 -4.52 13.42 25.97
C GLU A 283 -4.06 14.32 24.83
N LYS A 284 -2.74 14.33 24.58
CA LYS A 284 -2.20 15.02 23.40
C LYS A 284 -2.31 14.13 22.16
N PRO A 285 -2.68 14.68 20.99
CA PRO A 285 -2.61 13.92 19.74
C PRO A 285 -1.18 13.41 19.50
N PRO A 286 -1.02 12.32 18.72
CA PRO A 286 0.30 11.92 18.23
C PRO A 286 1.01 13.07 17.51
N PRO A 287 2.34 13.14 17.59
CA PRO A 287 3.11 14.12 16.83
C PRO A 287 2.93 13.89 15.32
N SER A 288 3.07 14.95 14.53
CA SER A 288 2.98 14.87 13.06
C SER A 288 4.28 14.40 12.40
N ASP A 289 5.35 14.26 13.17
CA ASP A 289 6.65 13.76 12.68
C ASP A 289 6.72 12.23 12.77
N THR A 290 7.84 11.64 12.32
CA THR A 290 8.03 10.19 12.30
C THR A 290 8.05 9.52 13.68
N THR A 291 8.04 10.28 14.79
CA THR A 291 8.04 9.68 16.13
C THR A 291 6.69 9.06 16.51
N HIS A 292 5.61 9.34 15.76
CA HIS A 292 4.33 8.66 15.98
C HIS A 292 4.39 7.16 15.71
N TRP A 293 5.36 6.70 14.89
CA TRP A 293 5.59 5.28 14.64
C TRP A 293 5.95 4.49 15.91
N ASN A 294 6.42 5.15 16.97
CA ASN A 294 6.72 4.52 18.26
C ASN A 294 5.49 3.90 18.95
N SER A 295 4.27 4.19 18.48
CA SER A 295 3.08 3.46 18.95
C SER A 295 3.05 2.01 18.45
N ILE A 296 3.70 1.74 17.32
CA ILE A 296 3.83 0.40 16.74
C ILE A 296 5.22 -0.15 17.02
N LEU A 297 6.25 0.60 16.59
CA LEU A 297 7.67 0.21 16.56
C LEU A 297 8.37 0.46 17.89
N ASP A 298 9.08 -0.55 18.38
CA ASP A 298 9.96 -0.42 19.54
C ASP A 298 11.38 -0.03 19.07
N THR A 299 11.79 -0.46 17.87
CA THR A 299 13.08 -0.10 17.26
C THR A 299 12.97 0.21 15.77
N ILE A 300 13.77 1.18 15.32
CA ILE A 300 13.81 1.67 13.93
C ILE A 300 15.26 1.55 13.42
N HIS A 301 15.47 0.83 12.32
CA HIS A 301 16.77 0.63 11.67
C HIS A 301 16.90 1.54 10.45
N GLY A 302 17.96 2.33 10.41
CA GLY A 302 18.29 3.17 9.26
C GLY A 302 17.60 4.54 9.20
N GLY A 303 16.93 4.97 10.28
CA GLY A 303 16.28 6.29 10.35
C GLY A 303 17.26 7.48 10.27
N ALA A 304 18.54 7.27 10.57
CA ALA A 304 19.60 8.28 10.48
C ALA A 304 20.53 8.09 9.28
N ASP A 305 20.18 7.19 8.36
CA ASP A 305 21.06 6.87 7.24
C ASP A 305 21.20 8.03 6.26
N MET A 306 22.37 8.07 5.63
CA MET A 306 22.81 9.15 4.77
C MET A 306 22.88 8.68 3.33
N CYS A 307 22.56 9.58 2.40
CA CYS A 307 22.80 9.34 0.99
C CYS A 307 24.30 9.16 0.75
N HIS A 308 24.70 8.05 0.12
CA HIS A 308 26.09 7.73 -0.14
C HIS A 308 26.81 8.79 -1.00
N ARG A 309 26.07 9.50 -1.84
CA ARG A 309 26.64 10.48 -2.78
C ARG A 309 26.73 11.89 -2.23
N CYS A 310 25.68 12.39 -1.58
CA CYS A 310 25.63 13.77 -1.09
C CYS A 310 25.80 13.90 0.43
N ASN A 311 25.89 12.78 1.15
CA ASN A 311 26.03 12.73 2.61
C ASN A 311 24.92 13.50 3.36
N VAL A 312 23.72 13.60 2.79
CA VAL A 312 22.56 14.17 3.48
C VAL A 312 21.79 13.04 4.17
N VAL A 313 21.48 13.22 5.46
CA VAL A 313 20.59 12.31 6.21
C VAL A 313 19.21 12.33 5.57
N ARG A 314 18.73 11.16 5.14
CA ARG A 314 17.40 10.98 4.54
C ARG A 314 16.65 9.80 5.12
N GLY A 315 17.30 8.97 5.93
CA GLY A 315 16.65 7.87 6.63
C GLY A 315 15.99 6.90 5.66
N PHE A 316 14.66 6.78 5.72
CA PHE A 316 13.89 5.89 4.86
C PHE A 316 13.67 6.41 3.42
N ASP A 317 14.02 7.66 3.13
CA ASP A 317 13.93 8.25 1.78
C ASP A 317 15.24 8.07 0.99
N LEU A 318 15.79 6.85 1.11
CA LEU A 318 16.97 6.37 0.44
C LEU A 318 16.67 5.11 -0.35
N TRP A 319 17.24 5.02 -1.54
CA TRP A 319 16.87 4.02 -2.52
C TRP A 319 18.09 3.34 -3.12
N ASN A 320 17.96 2.05 -3.38
CA ASN A 320 18.95 1.23 -4.05
C ASN A 320 18.23 0.14 -4.87
N GLU A 321 19.01 -0.77 -5.47
CA GLU A 321 18.46 -1.83 -6.32
C GLU A 321 17.34 -2.66 -5.67
N SER A 322 17.36 -2.85 -4.35
CA SER A 322 16.34 -3.67 -3.68
C SER A 322 14.98 -3.00 -3.59
N ASN A 323 14.90 -1.66 -3.69
CA ASN A 323 13.64 -0.93 -3.51
C ASN A 323 13.33 0.11 -4.61
N TRP A 324 14.07 0.13 -5.71
CA TRP A 324 13.80 1.03 -6.85
C TRP A 324 12.39 0.91 -7.42
N GLY A 325 11.73 -0.25 -7.31
CA GLY A 325 10.34 -0.41 -7.74
C GLY A 325 9.36 0.50 -7.00
N TYR A 326 9.70 0.92 -5.78
CA TYR A 326 8.89 1.83 -4.99
C TYR A 326 9.03 3.28 -5.45
N LEU A 327 10.05 3.66 -6.22
CA LEU A 327 10.25 5.06 -6.66
C LEU A 327 9.07 5.61 -7.49
N GLU A 328 8.34 4.73 -8.17
CA GLU A 328 7.22 5.08 -9.06
C GLU A 328 6.15 5.96 -8.40
N GLY A 329 5.91 5.77 -7.10
CA GLY A 329 4.90 6.52 -6.35
C GLY A 329 5.46 7.42 -5.25
N VAL A 330 6.78 7.65 -5.19
CA VAL A 330 7.39 8.46 -4.11
C VAL A 330 7.21 9.95 -4.35
N SER A 331 7.37 10.40 -5.59
CA SER A 331 7.43 11.81 -5.93
C SER A 331 6.91 12.05 -7.33
N THR A 332 6.22 13.17 -7.52
CA THR A 332 5.80 13.65 -8.83
C THR A 332 6.97 13.92 -9.77
N SER A 333 8.18 14.15 -9.25
CA SER A 333 9.41 14.32 -10.04
C SER A 333 9.98 13.01 -10.58
N LEU A 334 9.59 11.88 -9.98
CA LEU A 334 9.97 10.52 -10.35
C LEU A 334 8.73 9.65 -10.58
N ASN A 335 7.65 10.23 -11.12
CA ASN A 335 6.55 9.44 -11.65
C ASN A 335 6.80 9.13 -13.14
N ARG A 336 6.02 8.20 -13.71
CA ARG A 336 6.17 7.76 -15.11
C ARG A 336 6.07 8.89 -16.12
N ASN A 337 5.31 9.95 -15.81
CA ASN A 337 5.09 11.09 -16.69
C ASN A 337 6.21 12.14 -16.58
N ALA A 338 6.92 12.20 -15.46
CA ALA A 338 7.99 13.15 -15.20
C ALA A 338 9.35 12.70 -15.73
N ILE A 339 9.67 11.39 -15.70
CA ILE A 339 10.98 10.91 -16.20
C ILE A 339 11.29 11.36 -17.63
N PRO A 340 10.36 11.28 -18.62
CA PRO A 340 10.64 11.77 -19.96
C PRO A 340 11.08 13.25 -19.99
N GLN A 341 10.62 14.06 -19.04
CA GLN A 341 10.99 15.48 -18.93
C GLN A 341 12.40 15.70 -18.35
N LEU A 342 13.03 14.65 -17.80
CA LEU A 342 14.40 14.72 -17.29
C LEU A 342 15.46 14.60 -18.41
N VAL A 343 15.07 14.32 -19.66
CA VAL A 343 16.01 14.30 -20.79
C VAL A 343 16.57 15.70 -21.04
N LYS A 344 17.82 15.78 -21.47
CA LYS A 344 18.51 17.07 -21.67
C LYS A 344 17.94 17.86 -22.85
N GLY A 345 18.05 19.18 -22.75
CA GLY A 345 17.76 20.13 -23.83
C GLY A 345 16.32 20.07 -24.35
N ASN A 346 16.20 20.20 -25.67
CA ASN A 346 14.93 20.23 -26.40
C ASN A 346 14.49 18.85 -26.92
N PHE A 347 15.13 17.75 -26.46
CA PHE A 347 14.93 16.42 -27.04
C PHE A 347 13.51 15.89 -26.85
N ILE A 348 12.86 16.16 -25.73
CA ILE A 348 11.47 15.74 -25.49
C ILE A 348 10.49 16.35 -26.52
N SER A 349 10.86 17.49 -27.10
CA SER A 349 10.10 18.18 -28.16
C SER A 349 10.57 17.83 -29.57
N ASN A 350 11.48 16.87 -29.74
CA ASN A 350 11.91 16.40 -31.05
C ASN A 350 10.71 15.82 -31.83
N VAL A 351 10.44 16.35 -33.02
CA VAL A 351 9.22 16.01 -33.80
C VAL A 351 9.18 14.56 -34.28
N LEU A 352 10.32 13.88 -34.33
CA LEU A 352 10.43 12.50 -34.79
C LEU A 352 10.64 11.55 -33.60
N ASP A 353 11.68 11.78 -32.81
CA ASP A 353 12.10 10.87 -31.75
C ASP A 353 11.37 11.11 -30.42
N GLY A 354 10.85 12.32 -30.17
CA GLY A 354 10.24 12.70 -28.90
C GLY A 354 9.05 11.81 -28.49
N PRO A 355 8.05 11.59 -29.37
CA PRO A 355 6.93 10.70 -29.07
C PRO A 355 7.36 9.25 -28.79
N ASN A 356 8.28 8.71 -29.60
CA ASN A 356 8.80 7.35 -29.42
C ASN A 356 9.58 7.22 -28.11
N PHE A 357 10.43 8.20 -27.80
CA PHE A 357 11.16 8.27 -26.54
C PHE A 357 10.23 8.27 -25.34
N ARG A 358 9.21 9.14 -25.33
CA ARG A 358 8.22 9.22 -24.24
C ARG A 358 7.53 7.86 -24.04
N THR A 359 7.04 7.25 -25.11
CA THR A 359 6.39 5.93 -25.05
C THR A 359 7.33 4.86 -24.52
N ARG A 360 8.60 4.82 -24.95
CA ARG A 360 9.57 3.83 -24.45
C ARG A 360 9.89 4.01 -22.97
N VAL A 361 10.05 5.25 -22.51
CA VAL A 361 10.29 5.57 -21.10
C VAL A 361 9.08 5.21 -20.23
N MET A 362 7.87 5.52 -20.68
CA MET A 362 6.65 5.22 -19.91
C MET A 362 6.37 3.72 -19.78
N ASN A 363 6.84 2.92 -20.74
CA ASN A 363 6.61 1.46 -20.79
C ASN A 363 7.73 0.63 -20.15
N VAL A 364 8.78 1.25 -19.59
CA VAL A 364 9.85 0.52 -18.90
C VAL A 364 9.66 0.59 -17.38
N ALA A 365 9.71 -0.56 -16.71
CA ALA A 365 9.68 -0.62 -15.25
C ALA A 365 10.89 0.12 -14.63
N TYR A 366 10.71 0.79 -13.48
CA TYR A 366 11.78 1.60 -12.87
C TYR A 366 13.04 0.80 -12.56
N THR A 367 12.86 -0.40 -12.03
CA THR A 367 13.97 -1.32 -11.74
C THR A 367 14.78 -1.62 -13.01
N LYS A 368 14.11 -1.82 -14.14
CA LYS A 368 14.76 -2.07 -15.43
C LYS A 368 15.45 -0.81 -15.97
N LEU A 369 14.79 0.34 -15.93
CA LEU A 369 15.35 1.62 -16.37
C LEU A 369 16.64 1.97 -15.63
N LEU A 370 16.63 1.94 -14.28
CA LEU A 370 17.81 2.27 -13.48
C LEU A 370 18.94 1.26 -13.65
N ASN A 371 18.59 -0.03 -13.83
CA ASN A 371 19.56 -1.06 -14.16
C ASN A 371 20.26 -0.83 -15.49
N GLU A 372 19.51 -0.41 -16.52
CA GLU A 372 20.07 -0.13 -17.84
C GLU A 372 20.86 1.18 -17.86
N ILE A 373 20.37 2.22 -17.16
CA ILE A 373 21.12 3.48 -16.95
C ILE A 373 22.48 3.19 -16.29
N TYR A 374 22.52 2.28 -15.32
CA TYR A 374 23.77 1.86 -14.69
C TYR A 374 24.77 1.26 -15.68
N GLN A 375 24.32 0.54 -16.71
CA GLN A 375 25.22 -0.05 -17.73
C GLN A 375 25.82 1.00 -18.67
N VAL A 376 25.12 2.11 -18.90
CA VAL A 376 25.55 3.21 -19.78
C VAL A 376 26.11 4.40 -18.99
N LYS A 377 26.49 4.19 -17.73
CA LYS A 377 26.97 5.27 -16.86
C LYS A 377 28.29 5.86 -17.37
N THR A 378 28.43 7.17 -17.22
CA THR A 378 29.66 7.89 -17.59
C THR A 378 30.73 7.75 -16.49
N SER A 379 31.99 8.06 -16.81
CA SER A 379 33.10 7.92 -15.87
C SER A 379 32.95 8.74 -14.57
N ALA A 380 32.20 9.85 -14.62
CA ALA A 380 31.84 10.64 -13.44
C ALA A 380 31.00 9.85 -12.41
N TYR A 381 30.50 8.67 -12.78
CA TYR A 381 29.66 7.78 -11.99
C TYR A 381 30.29 6.38 -11.82
N ASP A 382 31.58 6.21 -12.12
CA ASP A 382 32.26 4.91 -11.97
C ASP A 382 32.21 4.39 -10.53
N THR A 383 32.27 5.29 -9.55
CA THR A 383 32.19 4.97 -8.12
C THR A 383 30.78 4.63 -7.63
N TRP A 384 29.73 4.94 -8.40
CA TRP A 384 28.36 4.58 -8.02
C TRP A 384 28.17 3.06 -8.10
N ASN A 385 27.74 2.46 -6.99
CA ASN A 385 27.33 1.07 -6.90
C ASN A 385 25.79 0.98 -6.73
N LYS A 386 25.15 -0.03 -7.33
CA LYS A 386 23.69 -0.23 -7.25
C LYS A 386 23.16 -0.50 -5.84
N GLN A 387 24.01 -0.99 -4.94
CA GLN A 387 23.69 -1.22 -3.54
C GLN A 387 23.84 0.05 -2.69
N ASP A 388 24.42 1.13 -3.24
CA ASP A 388 24.52 2.41 -2.56
C ASP A 388 23.13 2.99 -2.31
N TRP A 389 22.92 3.47 -1.08
CA TRP A 389 21.71 4.18 -0.69
C TRP A 389 21.75 5.61 -1.22
N LEU A 390 20.90 5.93 -2.19
CA LEU A 390 20.83 7.24 -2.82
C LEU A 390 19.52 7.95 -2.50
N CYS A 391 19.58 9.26 -2.25
CA CYS A 391 18.37 10.06 -2.13
C CYS A 391 17.74 10.35 -3.50
N GLU A 392 16.46 10.75 -3.49
CA GLU A 392 15.70 11.11 -4.68
C GLU A 392 16.46 12.10 -5.58
N ALA A 393 17.00 13.19 -5.01
CA ALA A 393 17.73 14.21 -5.77
C ALA A 393 18.95 13.64 -6.51
N CYS A 394 19.69 12.71 -5.90
CA CYS A 394 20.84 12.06 -6.54
C CYS A 394 20.40 11.11 -7.67
N ILE A 395 19.26 10.45 -7.52
CA ILE A 395 18.68 9.57 -8.56
C ILE A 395 18.17 10.39 -9.74
N ILE A 396 17.45 11.49 -9.49
CA ILE A 396 17.03 12.44 -10.53
C ILE A 396 18.24 12.91 -11.33
N GLU A 397 19.34 13.25 -10.66
CA GLU A 397 20.56 13.71 -11.34
C GLU A 397 21.24 12.62 -12.16
N ILE A 398 21.24 11.37 -11.66
CA ILE A 398 21.69 10.20 -12.43
C ILE A 398 20.84 10.03 -13.70
N ILE A 399 19.51 10.04 -13.56
CA ILE A 399 18.58 9.87 -14.68
C ILE A 399 18.81 11.00 -15.69
N ARG A 400 18.78 12.26 -15.25
CA ARG A 400 19.02 13.43 -16.11
C ARG A 400 20.36 13.35 -16.86
N SER A 401 21.39 12.84 -16.19
CA SER A 401 22.73 12.71 -16.77
C SER A 401 22.82 11.63 -17.84
N HIS A 402 21.99 10.58 -17.82
CA HIS A 402 22.19 9.38 -18.64
C HIS A 402 20.99 8.95 -19.48
N LEU A 403 19.80 9.55 -19.31
CA LEU A 403 18.59 9.11 -20.01
C LEU A 403 18.70 9.17 -21.54
N HIS A 404 19.44 10.15 -22.06
CA HIS A 404 19.74 10.25 -23.49
C HIS A 404 20.69 9.13 -23.98
N LEU A 405 21.67 8.74 -23.16
CA LEU A 405 22.59 7.63 -23.47
C LEU A 405 21.86 6.29 -23.45
N TRP A 406 20.99 6.10 -22.45
CA TRP A 406 20.12 4.93 -22.35
C TRP A 406 19.27 4.77 -23.61
N TYR A 407 18.60 5.84 -24.05
CA TYR A 407 17.76 5.76 -25.25
C TYR A 407 18.58 5.50 -26.52
N LEU A 408 19.76 6.12 -26.64
CA LEU A 408 20.70 5.89 -27.73
C LEU A 408 21.11 4.42 -27.82
N GLU A 409 21.41 3.79 -26.68
CA GLU A 409 21.76 2.37 -26.64
C GLU A 409 20.57 1.48 -27.03
N ARG A 410 19.36 1.78 -26.55
CA ARG A 410 18.15 1.07 -27.00
C ARG A 410 17.91 1.18 -28.50
N LYS A 411 18.20 2.32 -29.14
CA LYS A 411 18.13 2.46 -30.60
C LYS A 411 19.13 1.51 -31.28
N ARG A 412 20.37 1.42 -30.78
CA ARG A 412 21.39 0.51 -31.30
C ARG A 412 21.00 -0.96 -31.16
N GLU A 413 20.50 -1.36 -29.98
CA GLU A 413 20.03 -2.73 -29.72
C GLU A 413 18.89 -3.14 -30.65
N ASN A 414 18.02 -2.19 -31.02
CA ASN A 414 16.94 -2.39 -31.98
C ASN A 414 17.40 -2.40 -33.45
N GLY A 415 18.71 -2.27 -33.71
CA GLY A 415 19.27 -2.21 -35.06
C GLY A 415 18.98 -0.90 -35.79
N GLU A 416 18.59 0.16 -35.09
CA GLU A 416 18.34 1.47 -35.68
C GLU A 416 19.69 2.11 -36.07
N GLN A 417 19.79 2.62 -37.30
CA GLN A 417 20.96 3.35 -37.73
C GLN A 417 21.01 4.71 -37.02
N ILE A 418 22.13 5.00 -36.36
CA ILE A 418 22.35 6.28 -35.69
C ILE A 418 23.00 7.25 -36.70
N PRO A 419 22.36 8.37 -37.06
CA PRO A 419 22.96 9.36 -37.95
C PRO A 419 24.14 10.10 -37.32
N GLU A 420 24.81 10.95 -38.09
CA GLU A 420 25.84 11.84 -37.57
C GLU A 420 25.29 12.83 -36.53
N ASP A 421 26.10 13.17 -35.54
CA ASP A 421 25.72 14.06 -34.45
C ASP A 421 25.40 15.47 -34.91
N CYS A 422 24.27 16.01 -34.46
CA CYS A 422 23.93 17.42 -34.61
C CYS A 422 24.93 18.27 -33.84
N TRP A 423 25.47 19.34 -34.44
CA TRP A 423 26.39 20.24 -33.75
C TRP A 423 25.79 20.89 -32.49
N TYR A 424 24.48 21.14 -32.48
CA TYR A 424 23.78 21.67 -31.32
C TYR A 424 23.27 20.57 -30.37
N GLY A 425 23.47 19.29 -30.71
CA GLY A 425 23.06 18.15 -29.90
C GLY A 425 21.61 18.20 -29.43
N TYR A 426 21.40 17.82 -28.17
CA TYR A 426 20.07 17.91 -27.54
C TYR A 426 19.55 19.35 -27.40
N ASP A 427 20.39 20.39 -27.51
CA ASP A 427 19.97 21.80 -27.45
C ASP A 427 19.46 22.34 -28.80
N CYS A 428 19.56 21.56 -29.88
CA CYS A 428 19.11 21.98 -31.20
C CYS A 428 17.63 22.40 -31.20
N ARG A 429 17.33 23.66 -31.53
CA ARG A 429 15.93 24.13 -31.63
C ARG A 429 15.25 23.66 -32.91
N THR A 430 16.01 23.41 -33.97
CA THR A 430 15.47 22.98 -35.27
C THR A 430 14.82 21.60 -35.21
N GLN A 431 15.25 20.76 -34.25
CA GLN A 431 14.67 19.43 -34.03
C GLN A 431 13.19 19.47 -33.61
N THR A 432 12.69 20.61 -33.13
CA THR A 432 11.32 20.74 -32.60
C THR A 432 10.27 21.11 -33.64
N HIS A 433 10.67 21.42 -34.87
CA HIS A 433 9.74 21.83 -35.93
C HIS A 433 10.15 21.41 -37.35
N SER A 434 11.39 20.93 -37.56
CA SER A 434 11.84 20.45 -38.87
C SER A 434 12.04 18.94 -38.87
N MET A 435 11.05 18.21 -39.40
CA MET A 435 11.12 16.75 -39.52
C MET A 435 12.32 16.29 -40.36
N HIS A 436 12.62 17.00 -41.46
CA HIS A 436 13.79 16.70 -42.29
C HIS A 436 15.10 16.84 -41.51
N HIS A 437 15.24 17.86 -40.66
CA HIS A 437 16.42 18.01 -39.82
C HIS A 437 16.48 16.90 -38.76
N ALA A 438 15.37 16.65 -38.05
CA ALA A 438 15.27 15.61 -37.02
C ALA A 438 15.63 14.22 -37.55
N ALA A 439 15.26 13.90 -38.80
CA ALA A 439 15.57 12.60 -39.41
C ALA A 439 17.03 12.44 -39.87
N ARG A 440 17.74 13.54 -40.13
CA ARG A 440 19.06 13.50 -40.78
C ARG A 440 20.24 13.44 -39.82
N VAL A 441 20.08 13.92 -38.58
CA VAL A 441 21.17 14.03 -37.60
C VAL A 441 20.72 13.52 -36.23
N ASN A 442 21.65 13.02 -35.43
CA ASN A 442 21.40 12.56 -34.06
C ASN A 442 21.33 13.75 -33.10
N HIS A 443 20.30 13.81 -32.24
CA HIS A 443 20.16 14.81 -31.18
C HIS A 443 20.40 14.25 -29.77
N LEU A 444 20.74 12.96 -29.64
CA LEU A 444 21.09 12.31 -28.37
C LEU A 444 22.58 12.46 -28.03
N CYS A 445 23.16 13.62 -28.36
CA CYS A 445 24.57 13.92 -28.19
C CYS A 445 24.75 15.30 -27.53
N ALA A 446 25.92 15.52 -26.92
CA ALA A 446 26.25 16.81 -26.35
C ALA A 446 26.49 17.87 -27.44
N PRO A 447 26.11 19.14 -27.21
CA PRO A 447 26.46 20.23 -28.13
C PRO A 447 27.98 20.34 -28.30
N THR A 448 28.41 20.56 -29.53
CA THR A 448 29.83 20.76 -29.90
C THR A 448 30.11 22.16 -30.47
N ARG A 449 29.07 22.99 -30.64
CA ARG A 449 29.16 24.37 -31.14
C ARG A 449 28.21 25.32 -30.44
#